data_AF-A0A7H9E8J8-F1
#
_entry.id   AF-A0A7H9E8J8-F1
#
_cell.length_a   1.000
_cell.length_b   1.000
_cell.length_c   1.000
_cell.angle_alpha   90.00
_cell.angle_beta   90.00
_cell.angle_gamma   90.00
#
_symmetry.space_group_name_H-M   'P 1'
#
loop_
_entity.id
_entity.type
_entity.pdbx_description
1 polymer ?
#
loop_
_entity_poly.entity_id
_entity_poly.type
_entity_poly.pdbx_seq_one_letter_code
_entity_poly.pdbx_strand_id
1 'polypeptide(L)'
;MKKIGKLSLVLLAGLALTGCSQNSKQNTASKKNATIKITKNNKKPTRMGHLSAQDLSPQKTVAVIVAYAGNRYSGSWNKALLDGKQNGIEVDLKNQSDYSYMNEGSGVAYMVSENAGYTLKQIDGENIYYLFLNGKKLESVTMKEMIAYLNKRDSDKLVNSLAKNAKVNDERLDSNNASPNSTGKKSNLPGDDGLLNVPRELQGTWYTYPADDNKLETIKISQNKIDNGYSSLELHKINAKFANEHLYSDMSKSYRNATKNWGMAQMIGKKIHNINYLNVRTWMQGAGDGIYYGAHTESGQSVIVIGEGAELWTNSVAWKTPQLAQQYKHKKFRDLFYRDDQ
;
A
#
# COMPACT_ATOMS: atom_id res chain seq x y z
N MET A 1 -9.53 86.95 -13.05
CA MET A 1 -10.99 86.71 -13.01
C MET A 1 -11.26 85.21 -13.11
N LYS A 2 -12.13 84.69 -12.24
CA LYS A 2 -12.92 83.41 -12.24
C LYS A 2 -12.27 82.15 -12.88
N LYS A 3 -11.87 81.12 -12.11
CA LYS A 3 -12.63 80.00 -11.47
C LYS A 3 -13.22 78.93 -12.44
N ILE A 4 -12.90 77.66 -12.10
CA ILE A 4 -13.62 76.37 -12.35
C ILE A 4 -13.41 75.76 -13.76
N GLY A 5 -13.19 74.46 -13.99
CA GLY A 5 -13.38 73.25 -13.17
C GLY A 5 -12.71 71.99 -13.76
N LYS A 6 -12.92 70.87 -13.06
CA LYS A 6 -12.18 69.59 -13.09
C LYS A 6 -12.63 68.57 -14.15
N LEU A 7 -11.73 67.59 -14.38
CA LEU A 7 -11.94 66.15 -14.72
C LEU A 7 -12.51 65.88 -16.14
N SER A 8 -12.05 64.91 -16.94
CA SER A 8 -11.65 63.53 -16.61
C SER A 8 -10.80 62.85 -17.71
N LEU A 9 -10.10 61.78 -17.30
CA LEU A 9 -9.38 60.73 -18.05
C LEU A 9 -10.11 60.17 -19.29
N VAL A 10 -9.32 59.75 -20.30
CA VAL A 10 -9.22 58.34 -20.74
C VAL A 10 -7.79 58.06 -21.22
N LEU A 11 -7.14 57.06 -20.61
CA LEU A 11 -5.89 56.44 -21.05
C LEU A 11 -6.18 55.41 -22.16
N LEU A 12 -5.43 55.48 -23.26
CA LEU A 12 -5.11 54.34 -24.12
C LEU A 12 -3.75 54.65 -24.78
N ALA A 13 -2.70 54.03 -24.24
CA ALA A 13 -1.35 54.13 -24.80
C ALA A 13 -1.16 53.06 -25.89
N GLY A 14 -0.85 53.51 -27.10
CA GLY A 14 0.00 52.77 -28.05
C GLY A 14 1.41 52.61 -27.46
N LEU A 15 2.36 51.87 -28.04
CA LEU A 15 2.77 51.61 -29.42
C LEU A 15 3.59 50.30 -29.36
N ALA A 16 3.34 49.29 -30.17
CA ALA A 16 3.88 49.09 -31.53
C ALA A 16 5.40 48.76 -31.60
N LEU A 17 5.67 47.54 -32.10
CA LEU A 17 6.67 47.15 -33.13
C LEU A 17 8.17 47.29 -32.73
N THR A 18 9.09 46.37 -32.99
CA THR A 18 9.28 45.31 -34.01
C THR A 18 10.58 44.56 -33.66
N GLY A 19 10.77 43.34 -34.18
CA GLY A 19 12.12 42.87 -34.55
C GLY A 19 12.50 41.46 -34.09
N CYS A 20 12.50 40.53 -35.03
CA CYS A 20 12.92 39.13 -34.92
C CYS A 20 14.44 38.94 -34.63
N SER A 21 14.81 37.83 -33.99
CA SER A 21 15.86 36.87 -34.43
C SER A 21 16.57 36.13 -33.27
N GLN A 22 16.82 34.84 -33.53
CA GLN A 22 17.98 34.03 -33.12
C GLN A 22 18.02 33.19 -31.83
N ASN A 23 18.24 31.91 -32.12
CA ASN A 23 18.81 30.79 -31.39
C ASN A 23 19.82 31.05 -30.26
N SER A 24 19.70 30.15 -29.28
CA SER A 24 20.69 29.59 -28.36
C SER A 24 21.55 30.54 -27.52
N LYS A 25 21.17 30.65 -26.24
CA LYS A 25 22.13 30.62 -25.13
C LYS A 25 21.61 29.71 -24.03
N GLN A 26 22.43 28.71 -23.69
CA GLN A 26 22.32 27.93 -22.47
C GLN A 26 22.22 28.89 -21.28
N ASN A 27 21.11 28.84 -20.55
CA ASN A 27 21.05 29.36 -19.20
C ASN A 27 21.19 28.16 -18.25
N THR A 28 22.41 27.96 -17.79
CA THR A 28 22.75 27.26 -16.55
C THR A 28 21.99 27.94 -15.42
N ALA A 29 20.78 27.47 -15.14
CA ALA A 29 20.09 27.79 -13.90
C ALA A 29 20.80 27.05 -12.78
N SER A 30 21.68 27.77 -12.07
CA SER A 30 22.26 27.33 -10.82
C SER A 30 21.17 26.78 -9.90
N LYS A 31 21.25 25.49 -9.58
CA LYS A 31 20.43 24.83 -8.56
C LYS A 31 20.54 25.62 -7.26
N LYS A 32 19.57 26.47 -6.95
CA LYS A 32 19.44 27.06 -5.61
C LYS A 32 19.23 25.91 -4.64
N ASN A 33 20.23 25.67 -3.80
CA ASN A 33 20.14 24.72 -2.70
C ASN A 33 18.95 25.12 -1.80
N ALA A 34 17.84 24.39 -1.88
CA ALA A 34 16.75 24.52 -0.93
C ALA A 34 17.28 24.18 0.47
N THR A 35 17.40 25.19 1.33
CA THR A 35 17.83 25.01 2.72
C THR A 35 16.72 24.31 3.49
N ILE A 36 16.97 23.10 4.00
CA ILE A 36 16.03 22.36 4.85
C ILE A 36 15.92 23.12 6.19
N LYS A 37 14.75 23.70 6.49
CA LYS A 37 14.49 24.36 7.77
C LYS A 37 13.78 23.40 8.73
N ILE A 38 14.33 23.26 9.94
CA ILE A 38 13.73 22.52 11.04
C ILE A 38 12.73 23.43 11.77
N THR A 39 11.53 22.92 12.03
CA THR A 39 10.50 23.63 12.79
C THR A 39 10.81 23.52 14.28
N LYS A 40 11.17 24.63 14.93
CA LYS A 40 11.33 24.69 16.39
C LYS A 40 10.00 25.08 17.03
N ASN A 41 9.30 24.11 17.61
CA ASN A 41 8.14 24.38 18.46
C ASN A 41 8.55 24.25 19.93
N ASN A 42 8.69 25.38 20.62
CA ASN A 42 9.27 25.48 21.97
C ASN A 42 8.25 25.34 23.12
N LYS A 43 6.96 25.12 22.82
CA LYS A 43 5.95 24.92 23.86
C LYS A 43 6.06 23.52 24.45
N LYS A 44 6.45 23.41 25.72
CA LYS A 44 6.40 22.15 26.47
C LYS A 44 4.92 21.80 26.74
N PRO A 45 4.47 20.59 26.39
CA PRO A 45 3.10 20.19 26.67
C PRO A 45 2.89 19.95 28.17
N THR A 46 1.63 20.05 28.61
CA THR A 46 1.22 19.80 30.00
C THR A 46 0.95 18.32 30.27
N ARG A 47 0.98 17.46 29.25
CA ARG A 47 0.78 16.00 29.32
C ARG A 47 1.71 15.30 28.32
N MET A 48 1.92 13.99 28.51
CA MET A 48 2.62 13.14 27.56
C MET A 48 1.62 12.24 26.84
N GLY A 49 1.88 11.95 25.57
CA GLY A 49 1.09 10.99 24.80
C GLY A 49 1.43 9.53 25.15
N HIS A 50 0.57 8.61 24.73
CA HIS A 50 0.64 7.17 25.04
C HIS A 50 0.70 6.27 23.80
N LEU A 51 1.33 6.73 22.72
CA LEU A 51 1.51 5.90 21.52
C LEU A 51 2.44 4.70 21.80
N SER A 52 2.09 3.55 21.22
CA SER A 52 2.78 2.26 21.34
C SER A 52 3.29 1.81 19.98
N ALA A 53 4.48 1.18 19.95
CA ALA A 53 5.09 0.65 18.74
C ALA A 53 4.57 -0.75 18.38
N GLN A 54 3.86 -1.40 19.30
CA GLN A 54 3.43 -2.79 19.22
C GLN A 54 2.08 -2.95 18.49
N ASP A 55 1.30 -1.87 18.35
CA ASP A 55 -0.05 -1.89 17.77
C ASP A 55 -0.19 -0.82 16.67
N LEU A 56 0.50 -1.05 15.55
CA LEU A 56 0.52 -0.14 14.41
C LEU A 56 -0.09 -0.79 13.16
N SER A 57 -1.31 -0.38 12.82
CA SER A 57 -1.87 -0.61 11.48
C SER A 57 -1.10 0.19 10.41
N PRO A 58 -1.29 -0.05 9.11
CA PRO A 58 -0.64 0.72 8.05
C PRO A 58 -1.03 2.19 8.14
N GLN A 59 -2.31 2.46 8.34
CA GLN A 59 -2.84 3.81 8.52
C GLN A 59 -2.20 4.52 9.72
N LYS A 60 -2.03 3.80 10.83
CA LYS A 60 -1.40 4.37 12.02
C LYS A 60 0.10 4.57 11.84
N THR A 61 0.76 3.68 11.11
CA THR A 61 2.18 3.79 10.73
C THR A 61 2.41 5.04 9.91
N VAL A 62 1.66 5.24 8.82
CA VAL A 62 1.80 6.44 7.99
C VAL A 62 1.45 7.71 8.76
N ALA A 63 0.44 7.65 9.64
CA ALA A 63 0.08 8.78 10.51
C ALA A 63 1.20 9.17 11.48
N VAL A 64 1.89 8.19 12.09
CA VAL A 64 3.07 8.46 12.95
C VAL A 64 4.18 9.12 12.13
N ILE A 65 4.50 8.60 10.95
CA ILE A 65 5.58 9.12 10.11
C ILE A 65 5.28 10.55 9.65
N VAL A 66 4.07 10.81 9.14
CA VAL A 66 3.64 12.15 8.70
C VAL A 66 3.59 13.12 9.87
N ALA A 67 3.07 12.72 11.03
CA ALA A 67 3.06 13.56 12.22
C ALA A 67 4.48 13.89 12.72
N TYR A 68 5.38 12.90 12.74
CA TYR A 68 6.77 13.08 13.14
C TYR A 68 7.48 14.04 12.18
N ALA A 69 7.50 13.71 10.90
CA ALA A 69 8.23 14.45 9.89
C ALA A 69 7.63 15.85 9.68
N GLY A 70 6.30 15.99 9.66
CA GLY A 70 5.64 17.28 9.48
C GLY A 70 5.74 18.24 10.66
N ASN A 71 5.95 17.73 11.88
CA ASN A 71 6.25 18.57 13.05
C ASN A 71 7.73 18.96 13.12
N ARG A 72 8.63 18.19 12.51
CA ARG A 72 10.08 18.40 12.58
C ARG A 72 10.64 19.20 11.40
N TYR A 73 10.13 18.93 10.20
CA TYR A 73 10.63 19.50 8.95
C TYR A 73 9.59 20.42 8.33
N SER A 74 10.04 21.57 7.84
CA SER A 74 9.21 22.46 7.02
C SER A 74 9.04 21.92 5.59
N GLY A 75 8.29 22.62 4.75
CA GLY A 75 8.07 22.23 3.36
C GLY A 75 7.02 21.12 3.22
N SER A 76 7.24 20.21 2.28
CA SER A 76 6.22 19.22 1.88
C SER A 76 5.79 18.28 3.00
N TRP A 77 6.67 17.95 3.96
CA TRP A 77 6.29 17.18 5.15
C TRP A 77 5.33 17.95 6.07
N ASN A 78 5.61 19.22 6.33
CA ASN A 78 4.71 20.06 7.14
C ASN A 78 3.38 20.30 6.43
N LYS A 79 3.42 20.53 5.12
CA LYS A 79 2.23 20.67 4.29
C LYS A 79 1.38 19.40 4.34
N ALA A 80 1.98 18.22 4.13
CA ALA A 80 1.27 16.94 4.23
C ALA A 80 0.61 16.73 5.60
N LEU A 81 1.25 17.17 6.69
CA LEU A 81 0.63 17.15 8.02
C LEU A 81 -0.56 18.12 8.14
N LEU A 82 -0.43 19.35 7.63
CA LEU A 82 -1.52 20.33 7.69
C LEU A 82 -2.71 19.91 6.82
N ASP A 83 -2.44 19.46 5.60
CA ASP A 83 -3.46 18.95 4.68
C ASP A 83 -4.11 17.69 5.26
N GLY A 84 -3.30 16.80 5.85
CA GLY A 84 -3.77 15.57 6.50
C GLY A 84 -4.74 15.80 7.65
N LYS A 85 -4.61 16.92 8.38
CA LYS A 85 -5.57 17.30 9.44
C LYS A 85 -6.94 17.67 8.88
N GLN A 86 -7.00 18.19 7.65
CA GLN A 86 -8.25 18.65 7.03
C GLN A 86 -8.88 17.56 6.18
N ASN A 87 -8.08 16.87 5.38
CA ASN A 87 -8.56 16.02 4.28
C ASN A 87 -8.21 14.53 4.46
N GLY A 88 -7.44 14.17 5.48
CA GLY A 88 -6.84 12.83 5.61
C GLY A 88 -5.49 12.72 4.90
N ILE A 89 -4.72 11.70 5.27
CA ILE A 89 -3.40 11.44 4.68
C ILE A 89 -3.58 10.52 3.47
N GLU A 90 -2.84 10.79 2.40
CA GLU A 90 -2.71 9.88 1.27
C GLU A 90 -1.23 9.53 1.09
N VAL A 91 -0.95 8.24 0.94
CA VAL A 91 0.39 7.73 0.69
C VAL A 91 0.35 6.80 -0.51
N ASP A 92 1.12 7.15 -1.54
CA ASP A 92 1.22 6.35 -2.75
C ASP A 92 2.49 5.49 -2.68
N LEU A 93 2.31 4.17 -2.76
CA LEU A 93 3.40 3.21 -2.88
C LEU A 93 3.81 3.17 -4.35
N LYS A 94 5.10 3.40 -4.57
CA LYS A 94 5.74 3.39 -5.89
C LYS A 94 6.97 2.48 -5.86
N ASN A 95 7.46 2.11 -7.04
CA ASN A 95 8.68 1.31 -7.10
C ASN A 95 9.84 2.21 -6.69
N GLN A 96 10.65 1.77 -5.73
CA GLN A 96 11.83 2.54 -5.31
C GLN A 96 12.81 2.78 -6.47
N SER A 97 12.87 1.85 -7.43
CA SER A 97 13.67 1.99 -8.65
C SER A 97 13.35 3.22 -9.48
N ASP A 98 12.13 3.76 -9.36
CA ASP A 98 11.69 4.95 -10.09
C ASP A 98 12.27 6.24 -9.48
N TYR A 99 12.85 6.14 -8.27
CA TYR A 99 13.40 7.25 -7.49
C TYR A 99 14.86 6.98 -7.14
N SER A 100 15.77 7.27 -8.06
CA SER A 100 17.22 7.04 -7.90
C SER A 100 17.84 7.67 -6.65
N TYR A 101 17.23 8.72 -6.10
CA TYR A 101 17.68 9.39 -4.89
C TYR A 101 17.24 8.70 -3.59
N MET A 102 16.27 7.78 -3.64
CA MET A 102 15.83 6.96 -2.52
C MET A 102 16.54 5.61 -2.58
N ASN A 103 17.87 5.59 -2.43
CA ASN A 103 18.67 4.39 -2.65
C ASN A 103 18.76 3.47 -1.42
N GLU A 104 18.40 3.95 -0.23
CA GLU A 104 18.20 3.09 0.95
C GLU A 104 16.77 2.57 1.00
N GLY A 105 16.56 1.32 1.39
CA GLY A 105 15.22 0.71 1.52
C GLY A 105 15.11 -0.70 0.95
N SER A 106 13.91 -1.25 1.00
CA SER A 106 13.57 -2.61 0.56
C SER A 106 12.64 -2.65 -0.66
N GLY A 107 12.85 -1.74 -1.62
CA GLY A 107 12.23 -1.77 -2.95
C GLY A 107 10.93 -0.96 -3.09
N VAL A 108 10.44 -0.32 -2.03
CA VAL A 108 9.22 0.49 -2.05
C VAL A 108 9.52 1.93 -1.63
N ALA A 109 9.04 2.88 -2.42
CA ALA A 109 8.98 4.30 -2.07
C ALA A 109 7.55 4.66 -1.62
N TYR A 110 7.43 5.19 -0.41
CA TYR A 110 6.18 5.66 0.17
C TYR A 110 6.08 7.17 0.01
N MET A 111 5.37 7.61 -1.03
CA MET A 111 5.26 9.02 -1.40
C MET A 111 4.09 9.66 -0.67
N VAL A 112 4.37 10.68 0.16
CA VAL A 112 3.32 11.47 0.85
C VAL A 112 2.98 12.76 0.10
N SER A 113 3.81 13.10 -0.89
CA SER A 113 3.61 14.16 -1.88
C SER A 113 4.65 13.95 -2.99
N GLU A 114 4.60 14.76 -4.05
CA GLU A 114 5.59 14.75 -5.14
C GLU A 114 7.05 14.86 -4.66
N ASN A 115 7.28 15.60 -3.57
CA ASN A 115 8.62 15.99 -3.12
C ASN A 115 9.00 15.44 -1.74
N ALA A 116 8.12 14.70 -1.08
CA ALA A 116 8.39 14.10 0.24
C ALA A 116 7.89 12.66 0.26
N GLY A 117 8.71 11.80 0.84
CA GLY A 117 8.41 10.39 0.97
C GLY A 117 9.46 9.70 1.82
N TYR A 118 9.26 8.41 2.04
CA TYR A 118 10.19 7.60 2.80
C TYR A 118 10.35 6.21 2.20
N THR A 119 11.44 5.57 2.56
CA THR A 119 11.64 4.15 2.36
C THR A 119 11.91 3.50 3.72
N LEU A 120 11.91 2.17 3.76
CA LEU A 120 12.23 1.44 4.98
C LEU A 120 13.06 0.20 4.68
N LYS A 121 13.86 -0.19 5.67
CA LYS A 121 14.66 -1.41 5.67
C LYS A 121 14.72 -1.95 7.10
N GLN A 122 14.66 -3.27 7.28
CA GLN A 122 14.98 -3.87 8.57
C GLN A 122 16.49 -4.10 8.69
N ILE A 123 17.06 -3.66 9.80
CA ILE A 123 18.44 -3.91 10.20
C ILE A 123 18.39 -4.46 11.62
N ASP A 124 19.01 -5.63 11.84
CA ASP A 124 19.08 -6.30 13.14
C ASP A 124 17.72 -6.44 13.86
N GLY A 125 16.67 -6.74 13.10
CA GLY A 125 15.31 -6.92 13.62
C GLY A 125 14.53 -5.63 13.87
N GLU A 126 15.12 -4.45 13.66
CA GLU A 126 14.46 -3.15 13.80
C GLU A 126 14.23 -2.47 12.44
N ASN A 127 13.05 -1.85 12.26
CA ASN A 127 12.75 -1.10 11.04
C ASN A 127 13.35 0.31 11.12
N ILE A 128 14.22 0.61 10.17
CA ILE A 128 14.79 1.94 9.95
C ILE A 128 14.04 2.59 8.79
N TYR A 129 13.51 3.78 9.04
CA TYR A 129 12.81 4.61 8.07
C TYR A 129 13.75 5.70 7.58
N TYR A 130 13.93 5.79 6.27
CA TYR A 130 14.74 6.82 5.63
C TYR A 130 13.80 7.88 5.07
N LEU A 131 13.85 9.09 5.62
CA LEU A 131 12.97 10.19 5.23
C LEU A 131 13.66 11.03 4.15
N PHE A 132 12.93 11.41 3.11
CA PHE A 132 13.44 12.22 2.01
C PHE A 132 12.61 13.48 1.80
N LEU A 133 13.25 14.54 1.33
CA LEU A 133 12.63 15.78 0.90
C LEU A 133 13.43 16.40 -0.25
N ASN A 134 12.76 16.81 -1.32
CA ASN A 134 13.36 17.48 -2.47
C ASN A 134 14.58 16.73 -3.04
N GLY A 135 14.45 15.41 -3.18
CA GLY A 135 15.50 14.54 -3.73
C GLY A 135 16.72 14.32 -2.81
N LYS A 136 16.61 14.66 -1.52
CA LYS A 136 17.69 14.47 -0.53
C LYS A 136 17.19 13.71 0.69
N LYS A 137 18.03 12.83 1.24
CA LYS A 137 17.78 12.20 2.53
C LYS A 137 17.84 13.24 3.65
N LEU A 138 16.85 13.23 4.52
CA LEU A 138 16.75 14.06 5.71
C LEU A 138 17.38 13.37 6.92
N GLU A 139 16.93 12.15 7.20
CA GLU A 139 17.28 11.41 8.41
C GLU A 139 16.96 9.92 8.22
N SER A 140 17.63 9.06 8.99
CA SER A 140 17.24 7.68 9.24
C SER A 140 16.75 7.59 10.69
N VAL A 141 15.55 7.08 10.91
CA VAL A 141 14.90 7.08 12.23
C VAL A 141 14.12 5.79 12.43
N THR A 142 14.01 5.30 13.67
CA THR A 142 13.19 4.13 13.97
C THR A 142 11.77 4.51 14.40
N MET A 143 10.84 3.57 14.31
CA MET A 143 9.46 3.81 14.76
C MET A 143 9.40 4.18 16.25
N LYS A 144 10.27 3.58 17.07
CA LYS A 144 10.38 3.86 18.51
C LYS A 144 10.81 5.30 18.76
N GLU A 145 11.78 5.81 18.00
CA GLU A 145 12.25 7.20 18.09
C GLU A 145 11.17 8.19 17.67
N MET A 146 10.45 7.90 16.57
CA MET A 146 9.33 8.73 16.11
C MET A 146 8.22 8.81 17.16
N ILE A 147 7.83 7.67 17.74
CA ILE A 147 6.84 7.60 18.83
C ILE A 147 7.30 8.36 20.06
N ALA A 148 8.56 8.19 20.49
CA ALA A 148 9.12 8.90 21.63
C ALA A 148 9.10 10.42 21.42
N TYR A 149 9.41 10.88 20.20
CA TYR A 149 9.33 12.30 19.83
C TYR A 149 7.89 12.85 19.93
N LEU A 150 6.90 12.08 19.49
CA LEU A 150 5.48 12.47 19.47
C LEU A 150 4.85 12.42 20.87
N ASN A 151 5.19 11.43 21.69
CA ASN A 151 4.70 11.31 23.07
C ASN A 151 5.19 12.48 23.93
N LYS A 152 6.43 12.96 23.73
CA LYS A 152 6.96 14.18 24.37
C LYS A 152 6.21 15.46 23.98
N ARG A 153 5.26 15.40 23.04
CA ARG A 153 4.47 16.51 22.49
C ARG A 153 2.96 16.29 22.61
N ASP A 154 2.52 15.31 23.41
CA ASP A 154 1.09 15.01 23.59
C ASP A 154 0.34 14.80 22.26
N SER A 155 0.99 14.13 21.30
CA SER A 155 0.53 14.04 19.90
C SER A 155 -0.27 12.77 19.59
N ASP A 156 -0.72 12.03 20.62
CA ASP A 156 -1.49 10.80 20.46
C ASP A 156 -2.84 11.03 19.76
N LYS A 157 -3.59 12.06 20.19
CA LYS A 157 -4.86 12.46 19.56
C LYS A 157 -4.68 12.85 18.10
N LEU A 158 -3.59 13.56 17.80
CA LEU A 158 -3.25 13.94 16.43
C LEU A 158 -3.02 12.71 15.56
N VAL A 159 -2.17 11.77 16.00
CA VAL A 159 -1.88 10.55 15.25
C VAL A 159 -3.15 9.70 15.05
N ASN A 160 -3.95 9.52 16.10
CA ASN A 160 -5.18 8.74 16.02
C ASN A 160 -6.21 9.40 15.10
N SER A 161 -6.28 10.73 15.05
CA SER A 161 -7.14 11.47 14.11
C SER A 161 -6.68 11.29 12.67
N LEU A 162 -5.37 11.40 12.42
CA LEU A 162 -4.79 11.23 11.09
C LEU A 162 -4.98 9.80 10.56
N ALA A 163 -4.80 8.80 11.41
CA ALA A 163 -4.93 7.39 11.04
C ALA A 163 -6.34 7.00 10.57
N LYS A 164 -7.40 7.62 11.11
CA LYS A 164 -8.79 7.29 10.73
C LYS A 164 -9.08 7.52 9.25
N ASN A 165 -8.44 8.52 8.65
CA ASN A 165 -8.69 8.94 7.27
C ASN A 165 -7.46 8.70 6.38
N ALA A 166 -6.47 7.93 6.84
CA ALA A 166 -5.29 7.65 6.05
C ALA A 166 -5.60 6.60 4.97
N LYS A 167 -5.21 6.92 3.74
CA LYS A 167 -5.27 6.04 2.59
C LYS A 167 -3.86 5.67 2.15
N VAL A 168 -3.69 4.40 1.81
CA VAL A 168 -2.45 3.85 1.29
C VAL A 168 -2.78 3.27 -0.07
N ASN A 169 -2.40 3.97 -1.14
CA ASN A 169 -2.65 3.57 -2.51
C ASN A 169 -1.43 2.85 -3.04
N ASP A 170 -1.62 1.67 -3.63
CA ASP A 170 -0.54 0.96 -4.30
C ASP A 170 -0.58 1.27 -5.79
N GLU A 171 0.31 2.14 -6.25
CA GLU A 171 0.40 2.60 -7.64
C GLU A 171 1.50 1.88 -8.43
N ARG A 172 2.10 0.84 -7.83
CA ARG A 172 3.08 0.03 -8.54
C ARG A 172 2.34 -0.77 -9.61
N LEU A 173 2.72 -0.52 -10.87
CA LEU A 173 2.17 -1.21 -12.02
C LEU A 173 2.48 -2.70 -11.92
N ASP A 174 1.46 -3.49 -11.65
CA ASP A 174 1.44 -4.87 -12.12
C ASP A 174 1.12 -4.83 -13.61
N SER A 175 2.02 -5.40 -14.41
CA SER A 175 1.94 -5.49 -15.87
C SER A 175 0.80 -6.38 -16.39
N ASN A 176 -0.35 -6.42 -15.70
CA ASN A 176 -1.53 -7.18 -16.08
C ASN A 176 -2.75 -6.28 -16.07
N ASN A 177 -2.98 -5.58 -17.19
CA ASN A 177 -4.24 -4.92 -17.53
C ASN A 177 -5.41 -5.93 -17.42
N ALA A 178 -6.09 -5.96 -16.28
CA ALA A 178 -7.42 -6.55 -16.18
C ALA A 178 -8.43 -5.49 -16.62
N SER A 179 -9.11 -5.76 -17.72
CA SER A 179 -10.17 -4.90 -18.27
C SER A 179 -11.28 -4.67 -17.23
N PRO A 180 -11.76 -3.42 -17.02
CA PRO A 180 -12.62 -3.05 -15.90
C PRO A 180 -14.09 -3.55 -15.95
N ASN A 181 -14.46 -4.48 -16.83
CA ASN A 181 -15.87 -4.76 -17.17
C ASN A 181 -16.41 -6.18 -16.85
N SER A 182 -15.86 -6.92 -15.88
CA SER A 182 -16.33 -8.30 -15.58
C SER A 182 -16.98 -8.52 -14.21
N THR A 183 -17.46 -7.47 -13.53
CA THR A 183 -18.10 -7.61 -12.21
C THR A 183 -19.32 -8.55 -12.27
N GLY A 184 -19.22 -9.72 -11.62
CA GLY A 184 -20.35 -10.63 -11.41
C GLY A 184 -20.85 -11.37 -12.66
N LYS A 185 -20.07 -11.40 -13.76
CA LYS A 185 -20.46 -12.15 -14.96
C LYS A 185 -20.52 -13.64 -14.62
N LYS A 186 -21.68 -14.23 -14.88
CA LYS A 186 -21.94 -15.67 -14.78
C LYS A 186 -21.85 -16.30 -16.17
N SER A 187 -21.19 -17.44 -16.27
CA SER A 187 -21.18 -18.26 -17.47
C SER A 187 -22.47 -19.08 -17.61
N ASN A 188 -22.65 -19.71 -18.76
CA ASN A 188 -23.73 -20.68 -18.96
C ASN A 188 -23.37 -22.09 -18.47
N LEU A 189 -22.22 -22.28 -17.82
CA LEU A 189 -21.82 -23.59 -17.31
C LEU A 189 -22.55 -23.89 -15.99
N PRO A 190 -23.03 -25.13 -15.79
CA PRO A 190 -23.72 -25.51 -14.57
C PRO A 190 -22.77 -25.40 -13.37
N GLY A 191 -23.31 -25.00 -12.21
CA GLY A 191 -22.51 -24.83 -10.99
C GLY A 191 -21.84 -23.46 -10.83
N ASP A 192 -21.67 -22.69 -11.91
CA ASP A 192 -21.13 -21.33 -11.82
C ASP A 192 -22.17 -20.38 -11.19
N ASP A 193 -21.80 -19.71 -10.11
CA ASP A 193 -22.57 -18.64 -9.47
C ASP A 193 -21.99 -17.25 -9.78
N GLY A 194 -21.08 -17.18 -10.74
CA GLY A 194 -20.46 -15.97 -11.26
C GLY A 194 -19.10 -15.68 -10.65
N LEU A 195 -18.37 -14.79 -11.32
CA LEU A 195 -17.05 -14.35 -10.91
C LEU A 195 -17.02 -13.80 -9.48
N LEU A 196 -16.00 -14.18 -8.72
CA LEU A 196 -15.69 -13.57 -7.43
C LEU A 196 -14.82 -12.33 -7.65
N ASN A 197 -15.24 -11.20 -7.07
CA ASN A 197 -14.41 -10.00 -6.99
C ASN A 197 -13.56 -10.07 -5.73
N VAL A 198 -12.25 -10.20 -5.90
CA VAL A 198 -11.26 -10.16 -4.82
C VAL A 198 -11.20 -8.76 -4.22
N PRO A 199 -11.26 -8.60 -2.89
CA PRO A 199 -11.05 -7.32 -2.22
C PRO A 199 -9.77 -6.61 -2.66
N ARG A 200 -9.81 -5.28 -2.78
CA ARG A 200 -8.67 -4.48 -3.27
C ARG A 200 -7.43 -4.67 -2.39
N GLU A 201 -7.57 -4.92 -1.10
CA GLU A 201 -6.45 -5.10 -0.18
C GLU A 201 -5.62 -6.36 -0.48
N LEU A 202 -6.24 -7.37 -1.11
CA LEU A 202 -5.57 -8.61 -1.52
C LEU A 202 -4.91 -8.48 -2.91
N GLN A 203 -5.36 -7.52 -3.74
CA GLN A 203 -4.88 -7.37 -5.10
C GLN A 203 -3.43 -6.87 -5.15
N GLY A 204 -2.71 -7.31 -6.17
CA GLY A 204 -1.33 -6.92 -6.43
C GLY A 204 -0.41 -8.09 -6.72
N THR A 205 0.86 -7.80 -6.99
CA THR A 205 1.97 -8.76 -6.93
C THR A 205 2.54 -8.84 -5.51
N TRP A 206 2.70 -10.06 -5.04
CA TRP A 206 3.19 -10.43 -3.73
C TRP A 206 4.32 -11.45 -3.85
N TYR A 207 5.25 -11.43 -2.90
CA TYR A 207 6.45 -12.24 -2.89
C TYR A 207 6.59 -12.92 -1.54
N THR A 208 6.86 -14.22 -1.53
CA THR A 208 6.95 -14.96 -0.27
C THR A 208 7.98 -16.07 -0.33
N TYR A 209 8.34 -16.59 0.84
CA TYR A 209 9.07 -17.84 1.03
C TYR A 209 8.14 -18.76 1.85
N PRO A 210 7.62 -19.85 1.27
CA PRO A 210 6.82 -20.83 2.00
C PRO A 210 7.58 -21.39 3.21
N ALA A 211 6.89 -21.79 4.28
CA ALA A 211 7.53 -22.28 5.51
C ALA A 211 8.59 -23.38 5.26
N ASP A 212 8.29 -24.28 4.31
CA ASP A 212 9.11 -25.46 4.03
C ASP A 212 10.03 -25.31 2.80
N ASP A 213 10.09 -24.12 2.18
CA ASP A 213 10.91 -23.87 0.98
C ASP A 213 11.75 -22.60 1.08
N ASN A 214 12.98 -22.67 0.58
CA ASN A 214 13.89 -21.54 0.48
C ASN A 214 13.78 -20.75 -0.82
N LYS A 215 12.88 -21.15 -1.73
CA LYS A 215 12.62 -20.49 -3.00
C LYS A 215 11.68 -19.30 -2.85
N LEU A 216 12.02 -18.20 -3.54
CA LEU A 216 11.14 -17.06 -3.67
C LEU A 216 9.97 -17.41 -4.60
N GLU A 217 8.76 -17.28 -4.08
CA GLU A 217 7.52 -17.41 -4.85
C GLU A 217 6.90 -16.06 -5.13
N THR A 218 6.18 -15.97 -6.25
CA THR A 218 5.46 -14.77 -6.68
C THR A 218 3.99 -15.12 -6.84
N ILE A 219 3.13 -14.32 -6.22
CA ILE A 219 1.68 -14.46 -6.28
C ILE A 219 1.10 -13.17 -6.86
N LYS A 220 0.35 -13.28 -7.96
CA LYS A 220 -0.34 -12.16 -8.59
C LYS A 220 -1.83 -12.33 -8.39
N ILE A 221 -2.45 -11.37 -7.72
CA ILE A 221 -3.87 -11.37 -7.40
C ILE A 221 -4.51 -10.19 -8.13
N SER A 222 -5.40 -10.46 -9.08
CA SER A 222 -6.22 -9.45 -9.74
C SER A 222 -7.66 -9.50 -9.23
N GLN A 223 -8.54 -8.67 -9.79
CA GLN A 223 -9.94 -8.59 -9.40
C GLN A 223 -10.65 -9.96 -9.38
N ASN A 224 -10.33 -10.87 -10.29
CA ASN A 224 -11.02 -12.16 -10.43
C ASN A 224 -10.06 -13.30 -10.78
N LYS A 225 -8.76 -13.14 -10.54
CA LYS A 225 -7.75 -14.13 -10.90
C LYS A 225 -6.65 -14.20 -9.86
N ILE A 226 -6.13 -15.39 -9.59
CA ILE A 226 -4.90 -15.60 -8.84
C ILE A 226 -3.92 -16.43 -9.67
N ASP A 227 -2.67 -15.99 -9.71
CA ASP A 227 -1.55 -16.73 -10.25
C ASP A 227 -0.51 -16.90 -9.14
N ASN A 228 -0.26 -18.13 -8.68
CA ASN A 228 0.68 -18.41 -7.59
C ASN A 228 1.98 -19.08 -8.08
N GLY A 229 2.31 -18.96 -9.37
CA GLY A 229 3.49 -19.60 -9.97
C GLY A 229 3.34 -21.10 -10.24
N TYR A 230 2.37 -21.77 -9.60
CA TYR A 230 2.00 -23.17 -9.85
C TYR A 230 0.72 -23.30 -10.68
N SER A 231 -0.23 -22.41 -10.45
CA SER A 231 -1.55 -22.40 -11.06
C SER A 231 -2.00 -20.97 -11.36
N SER A 232 -2.79 -20.82 -12.41
CA SER A 232 -3.37 -19.55 -12.84
C SER A 232 -4.88 -19.74 -12.92
N LEU A 233 -5.60 -19.29 -11.90
CA LEU A 233 -7.01 -19.58 -11.66
C LEU A 233 -7.88 -18.34 -11.84
N GLU A 234 -8.90 -18.41 -12.69
CA GLU A 234 -10.03 -17.47 -12.69
C GLU A 234 -10.99 -17.85 -11.56
N LEU A 235 -11.36 -16.90 -10.72
CA LEU A 235 -12.06 -17.15 -9.47
C LEU A 235 -13.58 -17.04 -9.63
N HIS A 236 -14.27 -18.13 -9.31
CA HIS A 236 -15.72 -18.27 -9.41
C HIS A 236 -16.32 -18.62 -8.05
N LYS A 237 -17.51 -18.10 -7.78
CA LYS A 237 -18.38 -18.62 -6.74
C LYS A 237 -19.03 -19.90 -7.26
N ILE A 238 -19.09 -20.95 -6.44
CA ILE A 238 -19.82 -22.16 -6.79
C ILE A 238 -21.23 -22.12 -6.22
N ASN A 239 -22.19 -22.67 -6.96
CA ASN A 239 -23.49 -23.00 -6.41
C ASN A 239 -23.36 -24.20 -5.44
N ALA A 240 -23.66 -23.98 -4.15
CA ALA A 240 -23.48 -25.00 -3.12
C ALA A 240 -24.30 -26.27 -3.35
N LYS A 241 -25.54 -26.15 -3.87
CA LYS A 241 -26.36 -27.32 -4.20
C LYS A 241 -25.69 -28.16 -5.29
N PHE A 242 -25.21 -27.50 -6.35
CA PHE A 242 -24.49 -28.16 -7.42
C PHE A 242 -23.23 -28.89 -6.92
N ALA A 243 -22.43 -28.23 -6.08
CA ALA A 243 -21.21 -28.81 -5.50
C ALA A 243 -21.48 -30.03 -4.58
N ASN A 244 -22.65 -30.08 -3.95
CA ASN A 244 -23.05 -31.21 -3.09
C ASN A 244 -23.60 -32.40 -3.90
N GLU A 245 -24.15 -32.15 -5.08
CA GLU A 245 -24.81 -33.17 -5.90
C GLU A 245 -23.89 -33.79 -6.97
N HIS A 246 -22.74 -33.17 -7.25
CA HIS A 246 -21.85 -33.57 -8.36
C HIS A 246 -20.39 -33.59 -7.95
N LEU A 247 -19.65 -34.62 -8.38
CA LEU A 247 -18.19 -34.64 -8.31
C LEU A 247 -17.59 -34.14 -9.62
N TYR A 248 -16.42 -33.51 -9.56
CA TYR A 248 -15.71 -33.04 -10.75
C TYR A 248 -15.36 -34.18 -11.73
N SER A 249 -15.14 -35.39 -11.22
CA SER A 249 -14.90 -36.62 -12.00
C SER A 249 -16.07 -37.00 -12.90
N ASP A 250 -17.29 -36.68 -12.49
CA ASP A 250 -18.52 -37.12 -13.13
C ASP A 250 -18.92 -36.19 -14.28
N MET A 251 -18.33 -34.98 -14.29
CA MET A 251 -18.60 -33.97 -15.32
C MET A 251 -18.10 -34.41 -16.69
N SER A 252 -18.72 -33.90 -17.75
CA SER A 252 -18.28 -34.20 -19.12
C SER A 252 -16.85 -33.71 -19.38
N LYS A 253 -16.17 -34.31 -20.36
CA LYS A 253 -14.84 -33.84 -20.80
C LYS A 253 -14.86 -32.37 -21.25
N SER A 254 -15.94 -31.94 -21.91
CA SER A 254 -16.10 -30.54 -22.34
C SER A 254 -16.22 -29.59 -21.15
N TYR A 255 -16.98 -29.96 -20.11
CA TYR A 255 -17.08 -29.19 -18.88
C TYR A 255 -15.72 -29.05 -18.21
N ARG A 256 -15.02 -30.18 -17.96
CA ARG A 256 -13.70 -30.16 -17.32
C ARG A 256 -12.67 -29.33 -18.12
N ASN A 257 -12.73 -29.39 -19.45
CA ASN A 257 -11.85 -28.58 -20.29
C ASN A 257 -12.16 -27.09 -20.19
N ALA A 258 -13.44 -26.72 -20.09
CA ALA A 258 -13.86 -25.33 -19.97
C ALA A 258 -13.51 -24.74 -18.59
N THR A 259 -13.56 -25.55 -17.53
CA THR A 259 -13.33 -25.11 -16.15
C THR A 259 -11.93 -25.47 -15.62
N LYS A 260 -11.01 -25.96 -16.46
CA LYS A 260 -9.70 -26.48 -16.01
C LYS A 260 -8.82 -25.46 -15.28
N ASN A 261 -9.05 -24.18 -15.53
CA ASN A 261 -8.34 -23.05 -14.91
C ASN A 261 -9.26 -22.25 -13.98
N TRP A 262 -10.34 -22.86 -13.50
CA TRP A 262 -11.22 -22.20 -12.54
C TRP A 262 -10.81 -22.54 -11.11
N GLY A 263 -10.87 -21.52 -10.26
CA GLY A 263 -10.78 -21.65 -8.82
C GLY A 263 -12.16 -21.43 -8.22
N MET A 264 -12.57 -22.32 -7.32
CA MET A 264 -13.71 -22.07 -6.46
C MET A 264 -13.25 -21.17 -5.31
N ALA A 265 -13.85 -20.00 -5.17
CA ALA A 265 -13.43 -19.02 -4.19
C ALA A 265 -14.59 -18.45 -3.37
N GLN A 266 -14.32 -18.16 -2.10
CA GLN A 266 -15.26 -17.48 -1.22
C GLN A 266 -14.55 -16.69 -0.12
N MET A 267 -15.12 -15.57 0.29
CA MET A 267 -14.72 -14.90 1.53
C MET A 267 -15.28 -15.70 2.72
N ILE A 268 -14.45 -15.98 3.72
CA ILE A 268 -14.93 -16.52 4.99
C ILE A 268 -15.74 -15.43 5.69
N GLY A 269 -17.03 -15.70 5.92
CA GLY A 269 -17.98 -14.74 6.52
C GLY A 269 -17.70 -14.39 7.99
N LYS A 270 -16.64 -14.93 8.59
CA LYS A 270 -16.18 -14.63 9.94
C LYS A 270 -14.67 -14.44 9.95
N LYS A 271 -14.18 -13.61 10.86
CA LYS A 271 -12.74 -13.50 11.13
C LYS A 271 -12.24 -14.78 11.79
N ILE A 272 -11.08 -15.25 11.33
CA ILE A 272 -10.32 -16.33 11.95
C ILE A 272 -8.97 -15.73 12.32
N HIS A 273 -8.55 -15.88 13.58
CA HIS A 273 -7.36 -15.18 14.12
C HIS A 273 -7.36 -13.66 13.82
N ASN A 274 -8.52 -13.01 13.95
CA ASN A 274 -8.75 -11.60 13.62
C ASN A 274 -8.58 -11.17 12.14
N ILE A 275 -8.33 -12.12 11.24
CA ILE A 275 -8.13 -11.88 9.80
C ILE A 275 -9.34 -12.37 9.00
N ASN A 276 -9.74 -11.59 7.99
CA ASN A 276 -10.74 -12.00 7.00
C ASN A 276 -10.01 -12.70 5.85
N TYR A 277 -10.32 -13.98 5.63
CA TYR A 277 -9.65 -14.77 4.60
C TYR A 277 -10.52 -14.95 3.34
N LEU A 278 -9.89 -14.82 2.18
CA LEU A 278 -10.36 -15.41 0.94
C LEU A 278 -9.88 -16.86 0.90
N ASN A 279 -10.81 -17.83 0.84
CA ASN A 279 -10.47 -19.23 0.58
C ASN A 279 -10.53 -19.49 -0.93
N VAL A 280 -9.51 -20.17 -1.45
CA VAL A 280 -9.38 -20.54 -2.85
C VAL A 280 -9.05 -22.02 -2.95
N ARG A 281 -9.84 -22.73 -3.74
CA ARG A 281 -9.66 -24.14 -4.05
C ARG A 281 -9.67 -24.33 -5.57
N THR A 282 -9.18 -25.47 -6.02
CA THR A 282 -9.44 -25.88 -7.42
C THR A 282 -10.95 -26.06 -7.63
N TRP A 283 -11.42 -25.91 -8.86
CA TRP A 283 -12.85 -26.01 -9.17
C TRP A 283 -13.45 -27.36 -8.74
N MET A 284 -14.53 -27.32 -7.96
CA MET A 284 -15.21 -28.51 -7.42
C MET A 284 -14.29 -29.46 -6.62
N GLN A 285 -13.24 -28.92 -5.98
CA GLN A 285 -12.38 -29.70 -5.11
C GLN A 285 -13.17 -30.31 -3.94
N GLY A 286 -13.12 -31.64 -3.83
CA GLY A 286 -13.78 -32.37 -2.74
C GLY A 286 -13.01 -32.28 -1.42
N ALA A 287 -11.88 -32.97 -1.33
CA ALA A 287 -11.05 -33.02 -0.12
C ALA A 287 -9.99 -31.90 -0.09
N GLY A 288 -9.63 -31.46 1.12
CA GLY A 288 -8.60 -30.44 1.37
C GLY A 288 -9.16 -29.03 1.51
N ASP A 289 -8.45 -28.20 2.27
CA ASP A 289 -8.96 -26.91 2.71
C ASP A 289 -8.75 -25.77 1.71
N GLY A 290 -7.90 -26.00 0.71
CA GLY A 290 -7.45 -24.95 -0.22
C GLY A 290 -6.39 -24.05 0.40
N ILE A 291 -6.19 -22.92 -0.24
CA ILE A 291 -5.25 -21.88 0.20
C ILE A 291 -6.08 -20.69 0.68
N TYR A 292 -5.68 -20.12 1.81
CA TYR A 292 -6.31 -18.96 2.40
C TYR A 292 -5.43 -17.73 2.23
N TYR A 293 -6.01 -16.62 1.78
CA TYR A 293 -5.33 -15.33 1.61
C TYR A 293 -5.98 -14.27 2.50
N GLY A 294 -5.24 -13.76 3.47
CA GLY A 294 -5.73 -12.78 4.42
C GLY A 294 -4.94 -11.47 4.32
N ALA A 295 -5.63 -10.35 4.05
CA ALA A 295 -4.99 -9.05 4.11
C ALA A 295 -4.67 -8.72 5.57
N HIS A 296 -3.41 -8.38 5.84
CA HIS A 296 -2.94 -8.10 7.19
C HIS A 296 -1.85 -7.02 7.19
N THR A 297 -1.26 -6.75 8.35
CA THR A 297 -0.18 -5.80 8.49
C THR A 297 0.90 -6.34 9.39
N GLU A 298 2.12 -6.38 8.87
CA GLU A 298 3.28 -6.78 9.65
C GLU A 298 4.36 -5.74 9.56
N SER A 299 4.97 -5.42 10.70
CA SER A 299 6.11 -4.49 10.72
C SER A 299 5.80 -3.13 10.07
N GLY A 300 4.53 -2.68 10.13
CA GLY A 300 4.05 -1.44 9.50
C GLY A 300 3.89 -1.52 7.98
N GLN A 301 3.84 -2.72 7.40
CA GLN A 301 3.70 -2.99 5.96
C GLN A 301 2.42 -3.78 5.71
N SER A 302 1.72 -3.45 4.61
CA SER A 302 0.65 -4.32 4.12
C SER A 302 1.23 -5.64 3.64
N VAL A 303 0.63 -6.75 4.07
CA VAL A 303 1.05 -8.12 3.74
C VAL A 303 -0.16 -8.99 3.44
N ILE A 304 0.09 -10.16 2.84
CA ILE A 304 -0.88 -11.26 2.74
C ILE A 304 -0.42 -12.40 3.64
N VAL A 305 -1.25 -12.78 4.60
CA VAL A 305 -1.06 -14.00 5.37
C VAL A 305 -1.60 -15.15 4.54
N ILE A 306 -0.73 -16.11 4.24
CA ILE A 306 -1.06 -17.32 3.50
C ILE A 306 -1.29 -18.43 4.52
N GLY A 307 -2.52 -18.93 4.56
CA GLY A 307 -2.95 -19.98 5.48
C GLY A 307 -3.23 -21.30 4.74
N GLU A 308 -2.99 -22.41 5.42
CA GLU A 308 -3.21 -23.77 4.92
C GLU A 308 -3.66 -24.73 6.04
N GLY A 309 -4.28 -25.85 5.64
CA GLY A 309 -4.69 -26.92 6.55
C GLY A 309 -6.01 -26.68 7.29
N ALA A 310 -6.44 -27.70 8.03
CA ALA A 310 -7.76 -27.79 8.66
C ALA A 310 -8.00 -26.72 9.73
N GLU A 311 -6.92 -26.29 10.39
CA GLU A 311 -6.99 -25.26 11.43
C GLU A 311 -6.54 -23.88 10.92
N LEU A 312 -6.31 -23.73 9.61
CA LEU A 312 -5.86 -22.49 8.98
C LEU A 312 -4.56 -21.97 9.65
N TRP A 313 -3.54 -22.83 9.68
CA TRP A 313 -2.22 -22.44 10.14
C TRP A 313 -1.58 -21.48 9.14
N THR A 314 -0.85 -20.51 9.64
CA THR A 314 -0.03 -19.60 8.84
C THR A 314 1.13 -20.39 8.24
N ASN A 315 1.10 -20.56 6.91
CA ASN A 315 2.20 -21.13 6.16
C ASN A 315 3.29 -20.06 5.95
N SER A 316 2.91 -18.88 5.47
CA SER A 316 3.86 -17.84 5.13
C SER A 316 3.21 -16.46 5.08
N VAL A 317 4.06 -15.42 5.05
CA VAL A 317 3.64 -14.02 4.87
C VAL A 317 4.20 -13.51 3.55
N ALA A 318 3.34 -13.02 2.68
CA ALA A 318 3.72 -12.46 1.39
C ALA A 318 3.83 -10.94 1.45
N TRP A 319 4.93 -10.45 0.89
CA TRP A 319 5.35 -9.06 0.94
C TRP A 319 5.25 -8.42 -0.43
N LYS A 320 5.19 -7.09 -0.44
CA LYS A 320 5.03 -6.30 -1.65
C LYS A 320 6.28 -6.23 -2.53
N THR A 321 7.45 -6.71 -2.09
CA THR A 321 8.69 -6.76 -2.90
C THR A 321 9.50 -8.01 -2.60
N PRO A 322 10.35 -8.47 -3.54
CA PRO A 322 11.31 -9.54 -3.30
C PRO A 322 12.25 -9.24 -2.12
N GLN A 323 12.68 -7.99 -1.97
CA GLN A 323 13.61 -7.58 -0.92
C GLN A 323 12.94 -7.65 0.46
N LEU A 324 11.67 -7.24 0.58
CA LEU A 324 10.90 -7.40 1.82
C LEU A 324 10.67 -8.88 2.13
N ALA A 325 10.31 -9.69 1.12
CA ALA A 325 10.16 -11.13 1.29
C ALA A 325 11.45 -11.80 1.79
N GLN A 326 12.59 -11.44 1.20
CA GLN A 326 13.91 -11.96 1.59
C GLN A 326 14.32 -11.48 2.98
N GLN A 327 13.99 -10.24 3.33
CA GLN A 327 14.27 -9.65 4.63
C GLN A 327 13.51 -10.34 5.77
N TYR A 328 12.26 -10.75 5.53
CA TYR A 328 11.39 -11.41 6.50
C TYR A 328 11.26 -12.92 6.27
N LYS A 329 12.17 -13.50 5.51
CA LYS A 329 12.19 -14.92 5.19
C LYS A 329 12.13 -15.75 6.47
N HIS A 330 11.15 -16.66 6.54
CA HIS A 330 10.93 -17.62 7.64
C HIS A 330 10.69 -16.98 9.02
N LYS A 331 10.42 -15.67 9.05
CA LYS A 331 10.11 -14.98 10.30
C LYS A 331 8.69 -15.31 10.74
N LYS A 332 8.55 -15.77 11.98
CA LYS A 332 7.26 -15.91 12.65
C LYS A 332 6.84 -14.59 13.31
N PHE A 333 5.57 -14.21 13.16
CA PHE A 333 4.96 -13.02 13.76
C PHE A 333 4.03 -13.42 14.91
N ARG A 334 4.20 -12.79 16.07
CA ARG A 334 3.60 -13.25 17.34
C ARG A 334 2.06 -13.25 17.34
N ASP A 335 1.45 -12.42 16.51
CA ASP A 335 0.00 -12.29 16.37
C ASP A 335 -0.61 -13.24 15.33
N LEU A 336 0.22 -13.99 14.60
CA LEU A 336 -0.21 -15.01 13.65
C LEU A 336 -0.19 -16.40 14.29
N PHE A 337 -1.01 -17.30 13.76
CA PHE A 337 -1.20 -18.66 14.29
C PHE A 337 -0.39 -19.67 13.46
N TYR A 338 0.72 -20.19 13.98
CA TYR A 338 1.54 -21.20 13.29
C TYR A 338 1.28 -22.60 13.84
N ARG A 339 1.61 -23.62 13.04
CA ARG A 339 1.38 -25.03 13.39
C ARG A 339 2.13 -25.49 14.65
N ASP A 340 3.33 -24.97 14.86
CA ASP A 340 4.16 -25.35 16.02
C ASP A 340 3.79 -24.59 17.31
N ASP A 341 2.78 -23.71 17.27
CA ASP A 341 2.30 -22.97 18.45
C ASP A 341 1.28 -23.80 19.28
N GLN A 342 1.14 -25.10 18.98
CA GLN A 342 0.26 -26.05 19.65
C GLN A 342 0.95 -26.88 20.73
#